data_AF-S0DGI0-F1
#
_entry.id   AF-S0DGI0-F1
#
_cell.length_a   1.000
_cell.length_b   1.000
_cell.length_c   1.000
_cell.angle_alpha   90.00
_cell.angle_beta   90.00
_cell.angle_gamma   90.00
#
_symmetry.space_group_name_H-M   'P 1'
#
loop_
_entity.id
_entity.type
_entity.pdbx_description
1 polymer ?
#
loop_
_entity_poly.entity_id
_entity_poly.type
_entity_poly.pdbx_seq_one_letter_code
_entity_poly.pdbx_strand_id
1 'polypeptide(L)'
;MDPAYLKEGALAHAKAIGNVDAKGVLPLDDLIAINSAIGHMIKSSGESSTMGTFNAFKGILPDYIPFYLLSSVNPLDAKEAYDALLQFKDVVKAR
;
A
#
# COMPACT_ATOMS: atom_id res chain seq x y z
N MET A 1 11.61 -3.69 -10.83
CA MET A 1 11.73 -3.24 -9.44
C MET A 1 13.18 -3.41 -8.99
N ASP A 2 13.72 -2.43 -8.28
CA ASP A 2 15.11 -2.47 -7.77
C ASP A 2 15.25 -3.51 -6.63
N PRO A 3 16.24 -4.42 -6.69
CA PRO A 3 16.51 -5.38 -5.61
C PRO A 3 16.75 -4.76 -4.23
N ALA A 4 17.31 -3.56 -4.16
CA ALA A 4 17.56 -2.86 -2.90
C ALA A 4 16.23 -2.48 -2.22
N TYR A 5 15.26 -1.96 -2.98
CA TYR A 5 13.94 -1.61 -2.45
C TYR A 5 13.08 -2.83 -2.14
N LEU A 6 13.26 -3.93 -2.88
CA LEU A 6 12.66 -5.22 -2.52
C LEU A 6 13.16 -5.71 -1.16
N LYS A 7 14.47 -5.63 -0.92
CA LYS A 7 15.07 -5.98 0.37
C LYS A 7 14.61 -5.04 1.49
N GLU A 8 14.57 -3.74 1.24
CA GLU A 8 14.04 -2.74 2.18
C GLU A 8 12.60 -3.08 2.60
N GLY A 9 11.72 -3.30 1.62
CA GLY A 9 10.32 -3.67 1.86
C GLY A 9 10.19 -4.97 2.65
N ALA A 10 10.95 -6.01 2.29
CA ALA A 10 10.92 -7.28 3.01
C ALA A 10 11.35 -7.14 4.48
N LEU A 11 12.40 -6.37 4.75
CA LEU A 11 12.88 -6.11 6.11
C LEU A 11 11.90 -5.24 6.91
N ALA A 12 11.27 -4.24 6.28
CA ALA A 12 10.24 -3.42 6.92
C ALA A 12 9.03 -4.26 7.36
N HIS A 13 8.56 -5.17 6.51
CA HIS A 13 7.47 -6.10 6.86
C HIS A 13 7.89 -7.07 7.97
N ALA A 14 9.10 -7.65 7.89
CA ALA A 14 9.60 -8.55 8.93
C ALA A 14 9.67 -7.87 10.30
N LYS A 15 10.12 -6.61 10.35
CA LYS A 15 10.11 -5.80 11.58
C LYS A 15 8.68 -5.56 12.08
N ALA A 16 7.77 -5.12 11.21
CA ALA A 16 6.40 -4.80 11.58
C ALA A 16 5.62 -6.00 12.16
N ILE A 17 5.83 -7.20 11.58
CA ILE A 17 5.23 -8.44 12.09
C ILE A 17 5.63 -8.70 13.55
N GLY A 18 6.88 -8.38 13.91
CA GLY A 18 7.36 -8.53 15.29
C GLY A 18 6.75 -7.56 16.30
N ASN A 19 6.07 -6.51 15.83
CA ASN A 19 5.59 -5.41 16.67
C ASN A 19 4.05 -5.26 16.69
N VAL A 20 3.31 -6.18 16.06
CA VAL A 20 1.84 -6.10 16.03
C VAL A 20 1.23 -6.17 17.43
N ASP A 21 0.14 -5.43 17.63
CA ASP A 21 -0.63 -5.48 18.87
C ASP A 21 -1.50 -6.76 18.96
N ALA A 22 -2.25 -6.89 20.06
CA ALA A 22 -3.14 -8.04 20.28
C ALA A 22 -4.28 -8.16 19.24
N LYS A 23 -4.52 -7.13 18.42
CA LYS A 23 -5.50 -7.11 17.34
C LYS A 23 -4.85 -7.34 15.96
N GLY A 24 -3.53 -7.55 15.93
CA GLY A 24 -2.77 -7.71 14.69
C GLY A 24 -2.47 -6.39 13.98
N VAL A 25 -2.63 -5.24 14.65
CA VAL A 25 -2.35 -3.92 14.07
C VAL A 25 -0.93 -3.52 14.40
N LEU A 26 -0.19 -3.07 13.40
CA LEU A 26 1.18 -2.61 13.55
C LEU A 26 1.25 -1.17 14.13
N PRO A 27 2.37 -0.78 14.76
CA PRO A 27 2.62 0.61 15.17
C PRO A 27 2.69 1.58 13.99
N LEU A 28 2.40 2.87 14.23
CA LEU A 28 2.41 3.90 13.18
C LEU A 28 3.76 4.01 12.46
N ASP A 29 4.88 3.95 13.20
CA ASP A 29 6.22 4.06 12.61
C ASP A 29 6.51 2.91 11.63
N ASP A 30 6.01 1.71 11.92
CA ASP A 30 6.14 0.56 11.04
C ASP A 30 5.26 0.70 9.78
N LEU A 31 4.09 1.33 9.91
CA LEU A 31 3.19 1.59 8.78
C LEU A 31 3.81 2.59 7.82
N ILE A 32 4.42 3.64 8.37
CA ILE A 32 5.17 4.65 7.61
C ILE A 32 6.34 3.98 6.88
N ALA A 33 7.12 3.15 7.57
CA ALA A 33 8.26 2.45 6.97
C ALA A 33 7.84 1.52 5.82
N ILE A 34 6.78 0.73 6.01
CA ILE A 34 6.24 -0.15 4.96
C ILE A 34 5.75 0.66 3.76
N ASN A 35 4.94 1.69 3.97
CA ASN A 35 4.39 2.49 2.87
C ASN A 35 5.50 3.22 2.10
N SER A 36 6.53 3.72 2.79
CA SER A 36 7.70 4.33 2.13
C SER A 36 8.44 3.32 1.25
N ALA A 37 8.74 2.13 1.77
CA ALA A 37 9.42 1.09 1.01
C ALA A 37 8.59 0.62 -0.20
N ILE A 38 7.28 0.50 -0.05
CA ILE A 38 6.36 0.22 -1.17
C ILE A 38 6.37 1.35 -2.20
N GLY A 39 6.42 2.61 -1.77
CA GLY A 39 6.60 3.75 -2.65
C GLY A 39 7.87 3.64 -3.51
N HIS A 40 9.01 3.31 -2.89
CA HIS A 40 10.28 3.08 -3.61
C HIS A 40 10.19 1.91 -4.62
N MET A 41 9.53 0.82 -4.21
CA MET A 41 9.26 -0.33 -5.06
C MET A 41 8.41 0.02 -6.30
N ILE A 42 7.32 0.76 -6.10
CA ILE A 42 6.46 1.23 -7.20
C ILE A 42 7.23 2.17 -8.13
N LYS A 43 7.93 3.16 -7.59
CA LYS A 43 8.75 4.08 -8.39
C LYS A 43 9.78 3.34 -9.25
N SER A 44 10.54 2.43 -8.65
CA SER A 44 11.57 1.67 -9.38
C SER A 44 11.03 0.69 -10.42
N SER A 45 9.74 0.37 -10.38
CA SER A 45 9.09 -0.48 -11.38
C SER A 45 8.57 0.32 -12.57
N GLY A 46 8.33 1.62 -12.40
CA GLY A 46 7.80 2.49 -13.44
C GLY A 46 6.27 2.39 -13.62
N GLU A 47 5.72 3.40 -14.27
CA GLU A 47 4.27 3.58 -14.44
C GLU A 47 3.63 2.46 -15.28
N SER A 48 4.27 2.06 -16.38
CA SER A 48 3.73 1.02 -17.27
C SER A 48 3.53 -0.32 -16.54
N SER A 49 4.54 -0.79 -15.80
CA SER A 49 4.42 -2.02 -15.02
C SER A 49 3.39 -1.89 -13.89
N THR A 50 3.38 -0.74 -13.19
CA THR A 50 2.41 -0.48 -12.11
C THR A 50 0.97 -0.52 -12.62
N MET A 51 0.68 0.18 -13.72
CA MET A 51 -0.66 0.19 -14.32
C MET A 51 -1.02 -1.14 -14.97
N GLY A 52 -0.05 -1.87 -15.51
CA GLY A 52 -0.24 -3.24 -16.00
C GLY A 52 -0.78 -4.17 -14.91
N THR A 53 -0.17 -4.14 -13.72
CA THR A 53 -0.65 -4.89 -12.56
C THR A 53 -2.03 -4.42 -12.11
N PHE A 54 -2.26 -3.11 -11.97
CA PHE A 54 -3.57 -2.58 -11.57
C PHE A 54 -4.69 -3.03 -12.53
N ASN A 55 -4.48 -2.92 -13.84
CA ASN A 55 -5.46 -3.29 -14.84
C ASN A 55 -5.75 -4.80 -14.85
N ALA A 56 -4.74 -5.63 -14.63
CA ALA A 56 -4.92 -7.08 -14.52
C ALA A 56 -5.81 -7.45 -13.31
N PHE A 57 -5.58 -6.84 -12.14
CA PHE A 57 -6.42 -7.05 -10.95
C PHE A 57 -7.83 -6.49 -11.13
N LYS A 58 -7.96 -5.30 -11.73
CA LYS A 58 -9.26 -4.71 -12.05
C LYS A 58 -10.10 -5.64 -12.94
N GLY A 59 -9.47 -6.36 -13.87
CA GLY A 59 -10.17 -7.30 -14.75
C GLY A 59 -10.74 -8.54 -14.06
N ILE A 60 -10.31 -8.86 -12.84
CA ILE A 60 -10.76 -10.04 -12.09
C ILE A 60 -11.51 -9.70 -10.80
N LEU A 61 -11.54 -8.43 -10.38
CA LEU A 61 -12.17 -8.00 -9.13
C LEU A 61 -13.67 -7.74 -9.36
N PRO A 62 -14.58 -8.48 -8.69
CA PRO A 62 -16.01 -8.19 -8.74
C PRO A 62 -16.33 -6.83 -8.09
N ASP A 63 -17.25 -6.08 -8.71
CA ASP A 63 -17.57 -4.70 -8.30
C ASP A 63 -18.13 -4.57 -6.87
N TYR A 64 -18.66 -5.65 -6.28
CA TYR A 64 -19.18 -5.62 -4.90
C TYR A 64 -18.08 -5.65 -3.83
N ILE A 65 -16.85 -6.08 -4.17
CA ILE A 65 -15.77 -6.27 -3.19
C ILE A 65 -15.37 -4.95 -2.52
N PRO A 66 -15.14 -3.82 -3.23
CA PRO A 66 -14.85 -2.55 -2.58
C PRO A 66 -15.93 -2.09 -1.62
N PHE A 67 -17.21 -2.26 -1.96
CA PHE A 67 -18.34 -1.89 -1.08
C PHE A 67 -18.41 -2.79 0.16
N TYR A 68 -18.13 -4.08 0.00
CA TYR A 68 -18.06 -5.02 1.12
C TYR A 68 -16.91 -4.68 2.08
N LEU A 69 -15.73 -4.34 1.56
CA LEU A 69 -14.60 -3.92 2.40
C LEU A 69 -14.91 -2.60 3.12
N LEU A 70 -15.49 -1.62 2.43
CA LEU A 70 -15.90 -0.34 3.04
C LEU A 70 -16.94 -0.52 4.15
N SER A 71 -17.87 -1.48 4.03
CA SER A 71 -18.89 -1.71 5.06
C SER A 71 -18.36 -2.35 6.34
N SER A 72 -17.12 -2.87 6.32
CA SER A 72 -16.45 -3.48 7.49
C SER A 72 -15.65 -2.49 8.34
N VAL A 73 -15.57 -1.22 7.94
CA VAL A 73 -14.76 -0.18 8.58
C VAL A 73 -15.56 1.12 8.72
N ASN A 74 -14.98 2.11 9.39
CA ASN A 74 -15.54 3.46 9.40
C ASN A 74 -15.40 4.09 8.00
N PRO A 75 -16.50 4.51 7.35
CA PRO A 75 -16.45 5.04 5.99
C PRO A 75 -15.73 6.38 5.86
N LEU A 76 -15.70 7.21 6.93
CA LEU A 76 -14.99 8.49 6.92
C LEU A 76 -13.48 8.25 6.96
N ASP A 77 -13.02 7.40 7.88
CA ASP A 77 -11.59 7.06 8.00
C ASP A 77 -11.08 6.38 6.71
N ALA A 78 -11.89 5.53 6.08
CA ALA A 78 -11.55 4.90 4.81
C ALA A 78 -11.41 5.92 3.66
N LYS A 79 -12.30 6.92 3.62
CA LYS A 79 -12.21 8.01 2.64
C LYS A 79 -10.95 8.84 2.85
N GLU A 80 -10.65 9.22 4.10
CA GLU A 80 -9.45 9.98 4.43
C GLU A 80 -8.16 9.22 4.07
N ALA A 81 -8.12 7.91 4.35
CA ALA A 81 -7.00 7.06 3.95
C ALA A 81 -6.84 7.00 2.41
N TYR A 82 -7.93 6.93 1.65
CA TYR A 82 -7.87 6.94 0.19
C TYR A 82 -7.44 8.31 -0.36
N ASP A 83 -7.92 9.42 0.20
CA ASP A 83 -7.49 10.76 -0.18
C ASP A 83 -5.98 10.94 0.10
N ALA A 84 -5.48 10.45 1.23
CA ALA A 84 -4.05 10.44 1.54
C ALA A 84 -3.24 9.57 0.56
N LEU A 85 -3.77 8.41 0.16
CA LEU A 85 -3.16 7.58 -0.89
C LEU A 85 -3.07 8.34 -2.22
N LEU A 86 -4.13 9.07 -2.61
CA LEU A 86 -4.15 9.89 -3.82
C LEU A 86 -3.08 10.99 -3.80
N GLN A 87 -2.78 11.57 -2.64
CA GLN A 87 -1.67 12.52 -2.47
C GLN A 87 -0.31 11.82 -2.49
N PHE A 88 -0.18 10.69 -1.80
CA PHE A 88 1.07 9.93 -1.72
C PHE A 88 1.53 9.43 -3.10
N LYS A 89 0.62 8.93 -3.94
CA LYS A 89 0.98 8.47 -5.30
C LYS A 89 1.59 9.57 -6.16
N ASP A 90 1.24 10.85 -5.93
CA ASP A 90 1.79 11.96 -6.69
C ASP A 90 3.25 12.21 -6.31
N VAL A 91 3.59 12.06 -5.02
CA VAL A 91 4.98 12.08 -4.54
C VAL A 91 5.79 10.92 -5.12
N VAL A 92 5.22 9.71 -5.10
CA VAL A 92 5.85 8.50 -5.68
C VAL A 92 6.07 8.65 -7.18
N LYS A 93 5.16 9.30 -7.91
CA LYS A 93 5.34 9.54 -9.35
C LYS A 93 6.45 10.56 -9.61
N ALA A 94 6.46 11.65 -8.84
CA ALA A 94 7.32 12.81 -9.08
C ALA A 94 8.80 12.60 -8.68
N ARG A 95 9.05 11.94 -7.55
CA ARG A 95 10.40 11.64 -7.05
C ARG A 95 10.85 10.28 -7.53
#